data_AF-A9D7W5-F1
#
_entry.id   AF-A9D7W5-F1
#
_cell.length_a   1.000
_cell.length_b   1.000
_cell.length_c   1.000
_cell.angle_alpha   90.00
_cell.angle_beta   90.00
_cell.angle_gamma   90.00
#
_symmetry.space_group_name_H-M   'P 1'
#
loop_
_entity.id
_entity.type
_entity.pdbx_description
1 polymer ?
#
loop_
_entity_poly.entity_id
_entity_poly.type
_entity_poly.pdbx_seq_one_letter_code
_entity_poly.pdbx_strand_id
1 'polypeptide(L)'
;MVMRNRDRSYTVWDKSAEVEFLKPGRSTVSAHFRLTGEMLDEIRSNTTADGSKYLPRYHVDITDAEDQTVARVFKTLHIRRKPDTRSRIGG
;
A
#
# COMPACT_ATOMS: atom_id res chain seq x y z
N MET A 1 -0.84 5.91 3.78
CA MET A 1 -0.94 4.68 4.60
C MET A 1 0.48 4.29 5.00
N VAL A 2 0.89 4.53 6.24
CA VAL A 2 2.12 3.91 6.76
C VAL A 2 1.73 2.49 7.17
N MET A 3 2.06 1.50 6.35
CA MET A 3 1.89 0.09 6.71
C MET A 3 2.84 -0.23 7.87
N ARG A 4 2.33 -0.13 9.10
CA ARG A 4 2.97 -0.75 10.26
C ARG A 4 2.61 -2.23 10.25
N ASN A 5 3.10 -2.96 9.25
CA ASN A 5 2.93 -4.40 9.22
C ASN A 5 3.75 -4.97 10.39
N ARG A 6 3.12 -5.80 11.24
CA ARG A 6 3.80 -6.42 12.38
C ARG A 6 4.96 -7.32 11.94
N ASP A 7 5.02 -7.69 10.66
CA ASP A 7 6.20 -8.27 10.03
C ASP A 7 7.29 -7.23 9.80
N ARG A 8 8.33 -7.31 10.64
CA ARG A 8 9.56 -6.51 10.51
C ARG A 8 10.31 -6.78 9.20
N SER A 9 9.91 -7.75 8.39
CA SER A 9 10.54 -8.19 7.14
C SER A 9 10.42 -7.21 5.97
N TYR A 10 9.55 -6.20 6.05
CA TYR A 10 9.36 -5.23 4.97
C TYR A 10 9.52 -3.78 5.42
N THR A 11 9.98 -2.93 4.50
CA THR A 11 9.90 -1.47 4.58
C THR A 11 8.91 -1.00 3.52
N VAL A 12 7.87 -0.28 3.94
CA VAL A 12 6.82 0.22 3.04
C VAL A 12 6.58 1.72 3.25
N TRP A 13 6.52 2.48 2.16
CA TRP A 13 6.18 3.91 2.17
C TRP A 13 5.42 4.31 0.89
N ASP A 14 4.58 5.34 0.97
CA ASP A 14 3.93 5.95 -0.20
C ASP A 14 4.98 6.71 -1.03
N LYS A 15 5.26 6.26 -2.27
CA LYS A 15 6.22 6.91 -3.17
C LYS A 15 5.63 8.09 -3.93
N SER A 16 4.42 7.92 -4.44
CA SER A 16 3.67 8.96 -5.13
C SER A 16 2.18 8.73 -4.96
N ALA A 17 1.40 9.80 -5.09
CA ALA A 17 -0.05 9.72 -5.11
C ALA A 17 -0.61 10.65 -6.19
N GLU A 18 -1.75 10.25 -6.73
CA GLU A 18 -2.54 10.99 -7.70
C GLU A 18 -4.00 10.92 -7.25
N VAL A 19 -4.73 12.01 -7.41
CA VAL A 19 -6.14 12.10 -7.01
C VAL A 19 -6.95 12.56 -8.21
N GLU A 20 -7.93 11.75 -8.58
CA GLU A 20 -8.97 12.10 -9.54
C GLU A 20 -10.20 12.61 -8.76
N PHE A 21 -10.57 13.87 -8.96
CA PHE A 21 -11.80 14.44 -8.41
C PHE A 21 -12.94 14.22 -9.39
N LEU A 22 -13.87 13.31 -9.06
CA LEU A 22 -14.98 12.92 -9.93
C LEU A 22 -16.21 13.80 -9.73
N LYS A 23 -16.49 14.18 -8.47
CA LYS A 23 -17.66 14.96 -8.08
C LYS A 23 -17.30 15.92 -6.92
N PRO A 24 -18.01 17.04 -6.76
CA PRO A 24 -17.81 17.92 -5.60
C PRO A 24 -18.20 17.21 -4.30
N GLY A 25 -17.28 17.16 -3.33
CA GLY A 25 -17.56 16.68 -1.98
C GLY A 25 -18.39 17.72 -1.22
N ARG A 26 -19.68 17.45 -1.01
CA ARG A 26 -20.62 18.36 -0.32
C ARG A 26 -20.93 17.95 1.12
N SER A 27 -20.41 16.82 1.56
CA SER A 27 -20.65 16.20 2.87
C SER A 27 -19.37 15.53 3.35
N THR A 28 -19.41 14.94 4.56
CA THR A 28 -18.30 14.12 5.06
C THR A 28 -18.03 12.95 4.11
N VAL A 29 -16.75 12.77 3.77
CA VAL A 29 -16.30 11.69 2.90
C VAL A 29 -15.42 10.71 3.67
N SER A 30 -15.43 9.45 3.25
CA SER A 30 -14.64 8.37 3.86
C SER A 30 -13.87 7.59 2.80
N ALA A 31 -12.78 6.94 3.22
CA ALA A 31 -11.95 6.12 2.34
C ALA A 31 -11.52 4.86 3.07
N HIS A 32 -11.77 3.69 2.48
CA HIS A 32 -11.48 2.40 3.10
C HIS A 32 -10.29 1.73 2.42
N PHE A 33 -9.18 1.64 3.14
CA PHE A 33 -7.98 0.95 2.68
C PHE A 33 -8.05 -0.52 3.10
N ARG A 34 -8.19 -1.44 2.14
CA ARG A 34 -8.19 -2.89 2.42
C ARG A 34 -6.90 -3.51 1.90
N LEU A 35 -6.22 -4.25 2.78
CA LEU A 35 -5.13 -5.15 2.42
C LEU A 35 -5.69 -6.56 2.29
N THR A 36 -5.69 -7.11 1.08
CA THR A 36 -6.19 -8.47 0.84
C THR A 36 -5.07 -9.50 0.92
N GLY A 37 -5.44 -10.78 1.11
CA GLY A 37 -4.47 -11.88 1.04
C GLY A 37 -3.75 -11.94 -0.30
N GLU A 38 -4.49 -11.72 -1.39
CA GLU A 38 -3.94 -11.67 -2.76
C GLU A 38 -2.89 -10.56 -2.93
N MET A 39 -3.14 -9.35 -2.41
CA MET A 39 -2.14 -8.27 -2.44
C MET A 39 -0.88 -8.66 -1.66
N LEU A 40 -1.04 -9.38 -0.53
CA LEU A 40 0.10 -9.86 0.24
C LEU A 40 0.88 -10.95 -0.51
N ASP A 41 0.19 -11.86 -1.20
CA ASP A 41 0.81 -12.89 -2.05
C ASP A 41 1.54 -12.27 -3.24
N GLU A 42 0.95 -11.27 -3.88
CA GLU A 42 1.59 -10.48 -4.94
C GLU A 42 2.87 -9.81 -4.44
N ILE A 43 2.81 -9.15 -3.28
CA ILE A 43 3.98 -8.53 -2.67
C ILE A 43 5.07 -9.58 -2.39
N ARG A 44 4.72 -10.72 -1.79
CA ARG A 44 5.67 -11.81 -1.50
C ARG A 44 6.33 -12.33 -2.77
N SER A 45 5.54 -12.58 -3.81
CA SER A 45 6.00 -13.14 -5.08
C SER A 45 6.91 -12.18 -5.85
N ASN A 46 6.66 -10.87 -5.74
CA ASN A 46 7.52 -9.84 -6.33
C ASN A 46 8.71 -9.44 -5.45
N THR A 47 8.85 -10.04 -4.25
CA THR A 47 9.93 -9.74 -3.30
C THR A 47 10.60 -11.01 -2.73
N THR A 48 10.91 -11.96 -3.62
CA THR A 48 11.51 -13.25 -3.25
C THR A 48 12.93 -13.11 -2.72
N ALA A 49 13.74 -12.23 -3.31
CA ALA A 49 15.12 -12.00 -2.89
C ALA A 49 15.21 -10.94 -1.77
N ASP A 50 16.20 -11.09 -0.88
CA ASP A 50 16.48 -10.08 0.13
C ASP A 50 16.92 -8.75 -0.48
N GLY A 51 16.42 -7.64 0.08
CA GLY A 51 16.70 -6.30 -0.44
C GLY A 51 15.93 -5.94 -1.70
N SER A 52 15.18 -6.87 -2.30
CA SER A 52 14.35 -6.64 -3.49
C SER A 52 13.29 -5.57 -3.25
N LYS A 53 12.98 -4.84 -4.33
CA LYS A 53 12.09 -3.69 -4.34
C LYS A 53 10.94 -3.96 -5.29
N TYR A 54 9.74 -3.59 -4.84
CA TYR A 54 8.50 -3.70 -5.59
C TYR A 54 7.73 -2.37 -5.50
N LEU A 55 7.18 -1.90 -6.62
CA LEU A 55 6.51 -0.61 -6.75
C LEU A 55 5.06 -0.73 -7.25
N PRO A 56 4.16 -1.41 -6.53
CA PRO A 56 2.78 -1.56 -6.98
C PRO A 56 2.03 -0.22 -6.94
N ARG A 57 1.08 -0.07 -7.86
CA ARG A 57 0.10 1.03 -7.86
C ARG A 57 -1.25 0.48 -7.42
N TYR A 58 -1.78 1.00 -6.33
CA TYR A 58 -3.11 0.66 -5.81
C TYR A 58 -4.00 1.89 -5.85
N HIS A 59 -5.32 1.70 -5.84
CA HIS A 59 -6.27 2.79 -5.73
C HIS A 59 -7.22 2.58 -4.56
N VAL A 60 -7.75 3.68 -4.04
CA VAL A 60 -8.81 3.70 -3.05
C VAL A 60 -9.85 4.73 -3.46
N ASP A 61 -11.10 4.33 -3.31
CA ASP A 61 -12.25 5.18 -3.56
C ASP A 61 -12.58 5.99 -2.31
N ILE A 62 -12.82 7.28 -2.53
CA ILE A 62 -13.36 8.20 -1.53
C ILE A 62 -14.85 8.29 -1.79
N THR A 63 -15.67 7.84 -0.83
CA THR A 63 -17.13 7.83 -0.92
C THR A 63 -17.76 8.84 0.03
N ASP A 64 -18.92 9.37 -0.32
CA ASP A 64 -19.76 10.16 0.57
C ASP A 64 -20.66 9.26 1.46
N ALA A 65 -21.58 9.89 2.20
CA ALA A 65 -22.53 9.19 3.07
C ALA A 65 -23.58 8.33 2.33
N GLU A 66 -23.71 8.48 1.01
CA GLU A 66 -24.58 7.68 0.15
C GLU A 66 -23.78 6.61 -0.62
N ASP A 67 -22.55 6.32 -0.18
CA ASP A 67 -21.59 5.41 -0.83
C ASP A 67 -21.26 5.79 -2.28
N GLN A 68 -21.46 7.05 -2.67
CA GLN A 68 -21.08 7.52 -4.00
C GLN A 68 -19.60 7.91 -4.03
N THR A 69 -18.85 7.38 -5.00
CA THR A 69 -17.45 7.80 -5.21
C THR A 69 -17.37 9.24 -5.68
N VAL A 70 -16.73 10.09 -4.88
CA VAL A 70 -16.49 11.50 -5.18
C VAL A 70 -15.07 11.78 -5.66
N ALA A 71 -14.13 10.91 -5.28
CA ALA A 71 -12.74 10.97 -5.75
C ALA A 71 -12.09 9.59 -5.70
N ARG A 72 -11.05 9.40 -6.50
CA ARG A 72 -10.22 8.20 -6.49
C ARG A 72 -8.76 8.56 -6.26
N VAL A 73 -8.13 7.92 -5.29
CA VAL A 73 -6.72 8.15 -4.97
C VAL A 73 -5.91 6.97 -5.46
N PHE A 74 -5.02 7.20 -6.42
CA PHE A 74 -4.01 6.24 -6.85
C PHE A 74 -2.73 6.46 -6.07
N LYS A 75 -2.11 5.38 -5.60
CA LYS A 75 -0.89 5.40 -4.78
C LYS A 75 0.11 4.42 -5.33
N THR A 76 1.32 4.88 -5.60
CA THR A 76 2.46 4.01 -5.85
C THR A 76 3.14 3.74 -4.52
N LEU A 77 3.16 2.49 -4.06
CA LEU A 77 3.84 2.11 -2.83
C LEU A 77 5.25 1.66 -3.13
N HIS A 78 6.21 2.08 -2.33
CA HIS A 78 7.54 1.52 -2.35
C HIS A 78 7.67 0.44 -1.28
N ILE A 79 7.79 -0.80 -1.71
CA ILE A 79 7.91 -1.96 -0.84
C ILE A 79 9.29 -2.55 -1.04
N ARG A 80 10.03 -2.74 0.05
CA ARG A 80 11.35 -3.38 0.03
C ARG A 80 11.43 -4.46 1.09
N ARG A 81 11.84 -5.66 0.70
CA ARG A 81 12.17 -6.73 1.65
C ARG A 81 13.45 -6.37 2.39
N LYS A 82 13.42 -6.42 3.71
CA LYS A 82 14.61 -6.20 4.53
C LYS A 82 15.50 -7.43 4.45
N PRO A 83 16.83 -7.26 4.35
CA PRO A 83 17.76 -8.37 4.48
C PRO A 83 17.57 -9.06 5.82
N ASP A 84 17.52 -10.39 5.85
CA ASP A 84 17.47 -11.11 7.12
C ASP A 84 18.80 -10.93 7.86
N THR A 85 18.78 -10.06 8.87
CA THR A 85 19.99 -9.73 9.62
C THR A 85 20.34 -10.82 10.64
N ARG A 86 19.44 -11.80 10.90
CA ARG A 86 19.73 -12.93 11.80
C ARG A 86 20.71 -13.95 11.21
N SER A 87 20.83 -14.04 9.88
CA SER A 87 21.76 -14.98 9.23
C SER A 87 23.23 -14.52 9.32
N ARG A 88 23.50 -13.25 9.64
CA ARG A 88 24.86 -12.66 9.56
C ARG A 88 25.69 -12.73 10.85
N ILE A 89 25.17 -13.30 11.95
CA ILE A 89 25.84 -13.30 13.27
C ILE A 89 26.23 -14.73 13.73
N GLY A 90 26.19 -15.71 12.83
CA GLY A 90 26.62 -17.09 13.10
C GLY A 90 27.41 -17.63 11.92
N GLY A 91 28.71 -17.30 11.88
CA GLY A 91 29.70 -17.78 10.91
C GLY A 91 31.09 -17.53 11.45
#